data_AF-A0A927BZC2-F1
#
_entry.id   AF-A0A927BZC2-F1
#
_cell.length_a   1.000
_cell.length_b   1.000
_cell.length_c   1.000
_cell.angle_alpha   90.00
_cell.angle_beta   90.00
_cell.angle_gamma   90.00
#
_symmetry.space_group_name_H-M   'P 1'
#
loop_
_entity.id
_entity.type
_entity.pdbx_description
1 polymer ?
#
loop_
_entity_poly.entity_id
_entity_poly.type
_entity_poly.pdbx_seq_one_letter_code
_entity_poly.pdbx_strand_id
1 'polypeptide(L)'
;GGLCAGVDRGFAELAARGLLRAAPELAVVQAEGCSNIARAWREGLERPAPGDSTTQISGLQVPNPPDGERVLEALRGGGWCERVADEDTWRWQERLAAQEGLWVEPAAAIGLGGLEQAVRRGQIGAEDTVVCLLTGAGYKDERRTAELLRARPVPQVAPISELEQEQQRPGQGQEQGQGQGQELQHEGLGQRQGQPGRAPSETEGSG
;
A
#
# COMPACT_ATOMS: atom_id res chain seq x y z
N GLY A 1 1.58 14.53 11.34
CA GLY A 1 1.87 15.92 11.76
C GLY A 1 3.21 16.35 11.20
N GLY A 2 4.26 16.33 12.03
CA GLY A 2 5.58 16.86 11.70
C GLY A 2 6.20 16.43 10.38
N LEU A 3 6.05 15.16 9.96
CA LEU A 3 6.53 14.70 8.65
C LEU A 3 5.92 15.51 7.49
N CYS A 4 4.58 15.65 7.47
CA CYS A 4 3.89 16.39 6.42
C CYS A 4 4.30 17.87 6.44
N ALA A 5 4.36 18.49 7.61
CA ALA A 5 4.80 19.87 7.75
C ALA A 5 6.25 20.09 7.27
N GLY A 6 7.14 19.13 7.50
CA GLY A 6 8.52 19.18 7.01
C GLY A 6 8.62 19.02 5.49
N VAL A 7 7.84 18.10 4.91
CA VAL A 7 7.78 17.87 3.46
C VAL A 7 7.21 19.09 2.74
N ASP A 8 6.08 19.62 3.21
CA ASP A 8 5.45 20.84 2.70
C ASP A 8 6.43 22.01 2.67
N ARG A 9 7.07 22.28 3.81
CA ARG A 9 8.08 23.33 3.93
C ARG A 9 9.23 23.14 2.95
N GLY A 10 9.74 21.91 2.81
CA GLY A 10 10.83 21.61 1.88
C GLY A 10 10.46 21.94 0.43
N PHE A 11 9.27 21.53 -0.01
CA PHE A 11 8.78 21.83 -1.35
C PHE A 11 8.50 23.33 -1.55
N ALA A 12 7.94 24.00 -0.55
CA ALA A 12 7.72 25.45 -0.58
C ALA A 12 9.04 26.22 -0.72
N GLU A 13 10.09 25.83 0.02
CA GLU A 13 11.42 26.45 -0.08
C GLU A 13 12.07 26.22 -1.45
N LEU A 14 11.91 25.04 -2.04
CA LEU A 14 12.41 24.75 -3.39
C LEU A 14 11.64 25.54 -4.47
N ALA A 15 10.32 25.67 -4.33
CA ALA A 15 9.48 26.46 -5.23
C ALA A 15 9.84 27.96 -5.16
N ALA A 16 10.04 28.51 -3.95
CA ALA A 16 10.45 29.90 -3.75
C ALA A 16 11.82 30.23 -4.38
N ARG A 17 12.67 29.22 -4.60
CA ARG A 17 13.98 29.35 -5.28
C ARG A 17 13.89 29.13 -6.79
N GLY A 18 12.71 28.87 -7.34
CA GLY A 18 12.52 28.57 -8.77
C GLY A 18 13.14 27.23 -9.20
N LEU A 19 13.38 26.31 -8.25
CA LEU A 19 13.96 24.99 -8.52
C LEU A 19 12.92 23.95 -8.93
N LEU A 20 11.63 24.29 -8.78
CA LEU A 20 10.51 23.43 -9.13
C LEU A 20 9.55 24.18 -10.04
N ARG A 21 8.94 23.46 -10.98
CA ARG A 21 7.85 23.97 -11.79
C ARG A 21 6.56 24.12 -10.97
N ALA A 22 6.31 23.17 -10.05
CA ALA A 22 5.20 23.15 -9.12
C ALA A 22 5.57 22.28 -7.90
N ALA A 23 4.98 22.57 -6.74
CA ALA A 23 5.01 21.67 -5.60
C ALA A 23 4.05 20.48 -5.84
N PRO A 24 4.34 19.28 -5.32
CA PRO A 24 3.40 18.16 -5.39
C PRO A 24 2.20 18.40 -4.46
N GLU A 25 1.06 17.82 -4.83
CA GLU A 25 -0.08 17.73 -3.93
C GLU A 25 0.25 16.80 -2.75
N LEU A 26 -0.11 17.20 -1.54
CA LEU A 26 0.16 16.42 -0.34
C LEU A 26 -1.04 15.59 0.08
N ALA A 27 -0.81 14.29 0.23
CA ALA A 27 -1.77 13.34 0.79
C ALA A 27 -1.45 13.08 2.27
N VAL A 28 -2.41 13.32 3.16
CA VAL A 28 -2.29 13.04 4.60
C VAL A 28 -3.19 11.87 4.96
N VAL A 29 -2.60 10.76 5.37
CA VAL A 29 -3.38 9.57 5.73
C VAL A 29 -3.26 9.33 7.24
N GLN A 30 -4.40 9.20 7.93
CA GLN A 30 -4.46 8.89 9.36
C GLN A 30 -5.18 7.58 9.63
N ALA A 31 -4.82 6.91 10.73
CA ALA A 31 -5.61 5.78 11.20
C ALA A 31 -7.01 6.27 11.60
N GLU A 32 -8.06 5.52 11.26
CA GLU A 32 -9.44 5.88 11.62
C GLU A 32 -9.58 6.14 13.13
N GLY A 33 -8.94 5.29 13.93
CA GLY A 33 -8.91 5.38 15.38
C GLY A 33 -8.11 6.57 15.95
N CYS A 34 -7.33 7.30 15.16
CA CYS A 34 -6.62 8.51 15.59
C CYS A 34 -6.48 9.51 14.42
N SER A 35 -7.60 10.13 14.06
CA SER A 35 -7.79 10.89 12.81
C SER A 35 -8.11 12.39 13.01
N ASN A 36 -7.56 13.01 14.04
CA ASN A 36 -7.93 14.39 14.44
C ASN A 36 -7.70 15.44 13.35
N ILE A 37 -6.64 15.32 12.53
CA ILE A 37 -6.40 16.23 11.39
C ILE A 37 -7.42 15.99 10.29
N ALA A 38 -7.71 14.72 9.95
CA ALA A 38 -8.70 14.37 8.93
C ALA A 38 -10.11 14.83 9.30
N ARG A 39 -10.48 14.75 10.58
CA ARG A 39 -11.75 15.28 11.10
C ARG A 39 -11.81 16.80 10.92
N ALA A 40 -10.77 17.51 11.38
CA ALA A 40 -10.68 18.96 11.25
C ALA A 40 -10.68 19.43 9.79
N TRP A 41 -10.00 18.70 8.90
CA TRP A 41 -10.00 18.94 7.46
C TRP A 41 -11.40 18.87 6.87
N ARG A 42 -12.13 17.78 7.14
CA ARG A 42 -13.50 17.57 6.66
C ARG A 42 -14.49 18.60 7.21
N GLU A 43 -14.27 19.06 8.43
CA GLU A 43 -15.11 20.06 9.11
C GLU A 43 -14.71 21.50 8.77
N GLY A 44 -13.65 21.71 7.99
CA GLY A 44 -13.19 23.05 7.61
C GLY A 44 -12.61 23.86 8.77
N LEU A 45 -12.13 23.19 9.83
CA LEU A 45 -11.60 23.85 11.02
C LEU A 45 -10.18 24.40 10.77
N GLU A 46 -9.79 25.41 11.54
CA GLU A 46 -8.44 25.97 11.50
C GLU A 46 -7.41 25.10 12.24
N ARG A 47 -7.85 24.43 13.32
CA ARG A 47 -7.02 23.61 14.20
C ARG A 47 -7.74 22.29 14.53
N PRO A 48 -7.04 21.15 14.57
CA PRO A 48 -7.61 19.93 15.10
C PRO A 48 -7.76 19.99 16.62
N ALA A 49 -8.92 19.57 17.11
CA ALA A 49 -9.13 19.38 18.55
C ALA A 49 -8.38 18.11 19.03
N PRO A 50 -7.81 18.11 20.24
CA PRO A 50 -7.35 16.88 20.89
C PRO A 50 -8.49 15.87 21.03
N GLY A 51 -8.16 14.58 21.09
CA GLY A 51 -9.14 13.53 21.30
C GLY A 51 -8.53 12.26 21.87
N ASP A 52 -9.20 11.13 21.68
CA ASP A 52 -8.69 9.82 22.06
C ASP A 52 -8.11 9.06 20.86
N SER A 53 -7.41 7.97 21.15
CA SER A 53 -6.88 7.05 20.15
C SER A 53 -7.38 5.63 20.39
N THR A 54 -8.02 5.03 19.39
CA THR A 54 -8.43 3.61 19.40
C THR A 54 -7.65 2.76 18.40
N THR A 55 -6.72 3.34 17.62
CA THR A 55 -5.86 2.57 16.73
C THR A 55 -4.89 1.70 17.54
N GLN A 56 -4.71 0.47 17.09
CA GLN A 56 -3.74 -0.49 17.60
C GLN A 56 -2.34 -0.28 17.01
N ILE A 57 -2.18 0.65 16.07
CA ILE A 57 -0.90 1.00 15.46
C ILE A 57 -0.22 2.08 16.31
N SER A 58 0.72 1.65 17.15
CA SER A 58 1.42 2.50 18.13
C SER A 58 2.02 3.78 17.53
N GLY A 59 2.66 3.69 16.36
CA GLY A 59 3.27 4.82 15.67
C GLY A 59 2.29 5.89 15.17
N LEU A 60 0.98 5.62 15.21
CA LEU A 60 -0.08 6.52 14.76
C LEU A 60 -0.95 7.08 15.90
N GLN A 61 -0.65 6.73 17.16
CA GLN A 61 -1.40 7.19 18.33
C GLN A 61 -1.00 8.63 18.71
N VAL A 62 -1.38 9.61 17.88
CA VAL A 62 -1.08 11.03 18.08
C VAL A 62 -2.39 11.83 18.22
N PRO A 63 -3.10 11.72 19.36
CA PRO A 63 -4.42 12.32 19.55
C PRO A 63 -4.40 13.86 19.62
N ASN A 64 -3.25 14.46 19.94
CA ASN A 64 -3.05 15.89 19.95
C ASN A 64 -1.89 16.25 19.00
N PRO A 65 -2.16 16.43 17.70
CA PRO A 65 -1.12 16.62 16.70
C PRO A 65 -0.51 18.03 16.81
N PRO A 66 0.77 18.17 17.20
CA PRO A 66 1.39 19.48 17.47
C PRO A 66 1.45 20.38 16.23
N ASP A 67 1.70 19.79 15.05
CA ASP A 67 1.76 20.50 13.76
C ASP A 67 0.42 20.47 13.01
N GLY A 68 -0.70 20.24 13.70
CA GLY A 68 -2.01 20.04 13.08
C GLY A 68 -2.46 21.20 12.19
N GLU A 69 -2.27 22.45 12.63
CA GLU A 69 -2.62 23.65 11.86
C GLU A 69 -1.83 23.75 10.55
N ARG A 70 -0.51 23.55 10.61
CA ARG A 70 0.36 23.56 9.43
C ARG A 70 -0.04 22.50 8.42
N VAL A 71 -0.43 21.32 8.89
CA VAL A 71 -0.91 20.27 7.99
C VAL A 71 -2.24 20.69 7.32
N LEU A 72 -3.14 21.35 8.03
CA LEU A 72 -4.38 21.86 7.44
C LEU A 72 -4.10 22.97 6.41
N GLU A 73 -3.14 23.87 6.67
CA GLU A 73 -2.69 24.88 5.70
C GLU A 73 -2.14 24.22 4.43
N ALA A 74 -1.25 23.23 4.57
CA ALA A 74 -0.69 22.47 3.46
C ALA A 74 -1.78 21.76 2.63
N LEU A 75 -2.78 21.17 3.30
CA LEU A 75 -3.93 20.55 2.65
C LEU A 75 -4.78 21.57 1.86
N ARG A 76 -4.98 22.79 2.38
CA ARG A 76 -5.68 23.86 1.64
C ARG A 76 -4.93 24.30 0.37
N GLY A 77 -3.62 24.06 0.29
CA GLY A 77 -2.78 24.33 -0.87
C GLY A 77 -2.99 23.40 -2.07
N GLY A 78 -3.98 22.50 -2.03
CA GLY A 78 -4.27 21.52 -3.08
C GLY A 78 -4.07 20.07 -2.65
N GLY A 79 -3.75 19.83 -1.38
CA GLY A 79 -3.65 18.49 -0.82
C GLY A 79 -5.01 17.87 -0.46
N TRP A 80 -4.95 16.66 0.05
CA TRP A 80 -6.14 15.92 0.51
C TRP A 80 -5.80 15.01 1.70
N CYS A 81 -6.83 14.63 2.44
CA CYS A 81 -6.67 13.83 3.66
C CYS A 81 -7.58 12.61 3.62
N GLU A 82 -7.09 11.49 4.15
CA GLU A 82 -7.82 10.22 4.22
C GLU A 82 -7.70 9.53 5.57
N ARG A 83 -8.66 8.63 5.81
CA ARG A 83 -8.67 7.76 6.99
C ARG A 83 -8.65 6.31 6.58
N VAL A 84 -7.83 5.51 7.24
CA VAL A 84 -7.60 4.10 6.91
C VAL A 84 -7.78 3.26 8.16
N ALA A 85 -8.52 2.15 8.04
CA ALA A 85 -8.66 1.18 9.11
C ALA A 85 -7.31 0.51 9.42
N ASP A 86 -7.11 0.04 10.65
CA ASP A 86 -5.86 -0.62 11.01
C ASP A 86 -5.63 -1.89 10.18
N GLU A 87 -6.73 -2.62 9.88
CA GLU A 87 -6.74 -3.83 9.07
C GLU A 87 -6.25 -3.59 7.64
N ASP A 88 -6.62 -2.46 7.03
CA ASP A 88 -6.14 -2.07 5.72
C ASP A 88 -4.64 -1.77 5.75
N THR A 89 -4.19 -1.10 6.81
CA THR A 89 -2.77 -0.77 7.00
C THR A 89 -1.93 -2.03 7.17
N TRP A 90 -2.38 -2.98 7.98
CA TRP A 90 -1.74 -4.28 8.16
C TRP A 90 -1.74 -5.13 6.88
N ARG A 91 -2.82 -5.12 6.11
CA ARG A 91 -2.86 -5.76 4.79
C ARG A 91 -1.77 -5.19 3.87
N TRP A 92 -1.59 -3.87 3.86
CA TRP A 92 -0.55 -3.24 3.05
C TRP A 92 0.86 -3.54 3.53
N GLN A 93 1.08 -3.59 4.83
CA GLN A 93 2.35 -4.04 5.41
C GLN A 93 2.70 -5.47 4.93
N GLU A 94 1.74 -6.39 4.99
CA GLU A 94 1.91 -7.78 4.51
C GLU A 94 2.21 -7.86 3.02
N ARG A 95 1.51 -7.06 2.21
CA ARG A 95 1.72 -7.02 0.76
C ARG A 95 3.09 -6.47 0.40
N LEU A 96 3.54 -5.38 1.04
CA LEU A 96 4.88 -4.83 0.84
C LEU A 96 5.96 -5.88 1.11
N ALA A 97 5.82 -6.64 2.20
CA ALA A 97 6.76 -7.70 2.53
C ALA A 97 6.76 -8.84 1.49
N ALA A 98 5.56 -9.28 1.08
CA ALA A 98 5.40 -10.46 0.25
C ALA A 98 5.61 -10.22 -1.25
N GLN A 99 5.35 -8.99 -1.73
CA GLN A 99 5.33 -8.65 -3.15
C GLN A 99 6.53 -7.78 -3.55
N GLU A 100 6.97 -6.88 -2.67
CA GLU A 100 8.04 -5.91 -2.95
C GLU A 100 9.34 -6.19 -2.17
N GLY A 101 9.33 -7.16 -1.25
CA GLY A 101 10.48 -7.44 -0.38
C GLY A 101 10.76 -6.33 0.64
N LEU A 102 9.79 -5.46 0.91
CA LEU A 102 9.93 -4.31 1.80
C LEU A 102 9.27 -4.60 3.15
N TRP A 103 10.09 -4.81 4.19
CA TRP A 103 9.59 -4.99 5.55
C TRP A 103 9.55 -3.67 6.33
N VAL A 104 8.36 -3.08 6.44
CA VAL A 104 8.10 -1.79 7.10
C VAL A 104 7.30 -1.95 8.39
N GLU A 105 7.37 -0.96 9.28
CA GLU A 105 6.46 -0.89 10.43
C GLU A 105 5.02 -0.58 9.96
N PRO A 106 3.97 -0.93 10.72
CA PRO A 106 2.59 -0.70 10.28
C PRO A 106 2.31 0.77 9.95
N ALA A 107 2.80 1.71 10.77
CA ALA A 107 2.60 3.14 10.55
C ALA A 107 3.15 3.63 9.20
N ALA A 108 4.22 3.02 8.68
CA ALA A 108 4.80 3.35 7.39
C ALA A 108 3.98 2.83 6.20
N ALA A 109 3.17 1.78 6.40
CA ALA A 109 2.35 1.19 5.35
C ALA A 109 1.03 1.96 5.09
N ILE A 110 0.59 2.82 6.03
CA ILE A 110 -0.73 3.47 5.95
C ILE A 110 -0.92 4.32 4.70
N GLY A 111 0.17 4.93 4.19
CA GLY A 111 0.14 5.70 2.95
C GLY A 111 -0.39 4.91 1.76
N LEU A 112 -0.11 3.59 1.70
CA LEU A 112 -0.63 2.73 0.64
C LEU A 112 -2.13 2.44 0.80
N GLY A 113 -2.63 2.36 2.03
CA GLY A 113 -4.07 2.27 2.28
C GLY A 113 -4.81 3.50 1.77
N GLY A 114 -4.26 4.70 2.02
CA GLY A 114 -4.81 5.94 1.49
C GLY A 114 -4.72 6.04 -0.03
N LEU A 115 -3.60 5.60 -0.62
CA LEU A 115 -3.42 5.52 -2.08
C LEU A 115 -4.43 4.56 -2.72
N GLU A 116 -4.63 3.37 -2.14
CA GLU A 116 -5.60 2.39 -2.65
C GLU A 116 -7.02 2.98 -2.71
N GLN A 117 -7.43 3.67 -1.63
CA GLN A 117 -8.72 4.36 -1.61
C GLN A 117 -8.78 5.49 -2.66
N ALA A 118 -7.69 6.24 -2.83
CA ALA A 118 -7.59 7.35 -3.79
C ALA A 118 -7.71 6.90 -5.26
N VAL A 119 -7.08 5.78 -5.59
CA VAL A 119 -7.20 5.16 -6.91
C VAL A 119 -8.62 4.64 -7.12
N ARG A 120 -9.21 3.96 -6.12
CA ARG A 120 -10.58 3.42 -6.23
C ARG A 120 -11.63 4.50 -6.44
N ARG A 121 -11.45 5.69 -5.87
CA ARG A 121 -12.36 6.84 -6.06
C ARG A 121 -12.05 7.70 -7.28
N GLY A 122 -11.05 7.31 -8.08
CA GLY A 122 -10.64 8.05 -9.28
C GLY A 122 -9.97 9.40 -9.00
N GLN A 123 -9.51 9.64 -7.77
CA GLN A 123 -8.76 10.85 -7.43
C GLN A 123 -7.31 10.77 -7.91
N ILE A 124 -6.74 9.56 -7.95
CA ILE A 124 -5.43 9.28 -8.55
C ILE A 124 -5.65 8.41 -9.77
N GLY A 125 -5.18 8.88 -10.92
CA GLY A 125 -5.23 8.21 -12.22
C GLY A 125 -4.00 7.35 -12.50
N ALA A 126 -4.05 6.59 -13.59
CA ALA A 126 -2.98 5.68 -14.00
C ALA A 126 -1.68 6.38 -14.42
N GLU A 127 -1.77 7.64 -14.85
CA GLU A 127 -0.63 8.45 -15.32
C GLU A 127 -0.01 9.31 -14.21
N ASP A 128 -0.60 9.30 -13.00
CA ASP A 128 -0.11 10.11 -11.90
C ASP A 128 1.16 9.51 -11.29
N THR A 129 2.14 10.38 -11.02
CA THR A 129 3.34 9.98 -10.28
C THR A 129 3.10 10.15 -8.79
N VAL A 130 3.11 9.04 -8.06
CA VAL A 130 2.89 9.02 -6.61
C VAL A 130 4.16 8.59 -5.87
N VAL A 131 4.49 9.31 -4.79
CA VAL A 131 5.57 8.94 -3.87
C VAL A 131 4.97 8.63 -2.51
N CYS A 132 5.09 7.37 -2.07
CA CYS A 132 4.69 6.94 -0.74
C CYS A 132 5.89 6.89 0.20
N LEU A 133 5.79 7.59 1.34
CA LEU A 133 6.87 7.66 2.32
C LEU A 133 6.82 6.48 3.27
N LEU A 134 7.77 5.56 3.14
CA LEU A 134 7.95 4.41 4.04
C LEU A 134 8.91 4.80 5.18
N THR A 135 8.36 5.28 6.29
CA THR A 135 9.10 6.04 7.32
C THR A 135 9.85 5.18 8.34
N GLY A 136 9.60 3.88 8.40
CA GLY A 136 10.17 3.00 9.41
C GLY A 136 10.23 1.54 9.00
N ALA A 137 11.28 0.87 9.48
CA ALA A 137 11.53 -0.53 9.23
C ALA A 137 10.73 -1.44 10.18
N GLY A 138 10.31 -2.61 9.70
CA GLY A 138 9.35 -3.45 10.41
C GLY A 138 9.81 -4.08 11.71
N TYR A 139 11.13 -4.17 11.96
CA TYR A 139 11.67 -4.69 13.22
C TYR A 139 11.39 -3.78 14.43
N LYS A 140 10.86 -2.56 14.21
CA LYS A 140 10.43 -1.65 15.28
C LYS A 140 9.11 -2.09 15.95
N ASP A 141 8.36 -3.00 15.35
CA ASP A 141 7.11 -3.54 15.91
C ASP A 141 7.19 -5.06 16.06
N GLU A 142 7.82 -5.49 17.16
CA GLU A 142 8.03 -6.91 17.48
C GLU A 142 6.71 -7.66 17.64
N ARG A 143 5.69 -7.02 18.24
CA ARG A 143 4.39 -7.63 18.46
C ARG A 143 3.73 -7.98 17.13
N ARG A 144 3.65 -7.01 16.22
CA ARG A 144 3.06 -7.25 14.90
C ARG A 144 3.85 -8.26 14.09
N THR A 145 5.19 -8.20 14.19
CA THR A 145 6.09 -9.19 13.57
C THR A 145 5.76 -10.60 14.05
N ALA A 146 5.61 -10.79 15.37
CA ALA A 146 5.29 -12.08 15.96
C ALA A 146 3.91 -12.61 15.53
N GLU A 147 2.90 -11.74 15.45
CA GLU A 147 1.57 -12.10 14.96
C GLU A 147 1.62 -12.59 13.50
N LEU A 148 2.35 -11.89 12.64
CA LEU A 148 2.51 -12.23 11.23
C LEU A 148 3.23 -13.58 11.02
N LEU A 149 4.30 -13.82 11.78
CA LEU A 149 5.05 -15.09 11.73
C LEU A 149 4.22 -16.29 12.24
N ARG A 150 3.33 -16.07 13.21
CA ARG A 150 2.39 -17.12 13.67
C ARG A 150 1.35 -17.46 12.61
N ALA A 151 0.86 -16.47 11.88
CA ALA A 151 -0.12 -16.68 10.80
C ALA A 151 0.49 -17.34 9.56
N ARG A 152 1.80 -17.20 9.36
CA ARG A 152 2.53 -17.75 8.20
C ARG A 152 3.78 -18.50 8.68
N PRO A 153 3.65 -19.75 9.15
CA PRO A 153 4.79 -20.53 9.59
C PRO A 153 5.80 -20.64 8.45
N VAL A 154 6.97 -20.05 8.66
CA VAL A 154 8.08 -20.13 7.70
C VAL A 154 8.70 -21.53 7.86
N PRO A 155 8.90 -22.29 6.76
CA PRO A 155 9.64 -23.53 6.82
C PRO A 155 10.98 -23.26 7.46
N GLN A 156 11.28 -23.93 8.58
CA GLN A 156 12.61 -23.84 9.14
C GLN A 156 13.57 -24.50 8.16
N VAL A 157 14.59 -23.76 7.74
CA VAL A 157 15.69 -24.34 6.99
C VAL A 157 16.42 -25.25 7.96
N ALA A 158 16.62 -26.51 7.57
CA ALA A 158 17.39 -27.45 8.38
C ALA A 158 18.75 -26.83 8.74
N PRO A 159 19.27 -27.05 9.96
CA PRO A 159 20.61 -26.62 10.33
C PRO A 159 21.62 -26.98 9.23
N ILE A 160 22.62 -26.11 9.02
CA ILE A 160 23.66 -26.35 8.01
C ILE A 160 24.27 -27.76 8.15
N SER A 161 24.45 -28.23 9.38
CA SER A 161 24.94 -29.58 9.68
C SER A 161 24.07 -30.71 9.11
N GLU A 162 22.76 -30.52 9.05
CA GLU A 162 21.82 -31.50 8.50
C GLU A 162 21.83 -31.47 6.96
N LEU A 163 21.90 -30.28 6.37
CA LEU A 163 22.07 -30.12 4.91
C LEU A 163 23.42 -30.68 4.43
N GLU A 164 24.49 -30.49 5.20
CA GLU A 164 25.80 -31.07 4.92
C GLU A 164 25.79 -32.60 4.96
N GLN A 165 25.05 -33.19 5.92
CA GLN A 165 24.87 -34.64 6.01
C GLN A 165 24.07 -35.20 4.83
N GLU A 166 23.05 -34.47 4.35
CA GLU A 166 22.29 -34.85 3.15
C GLU A 166 23.15 -34.80 1.88
N GLN A 167 24.03 -33.81 1.73
CA GLN A 167 24.97 -33.75 0.60
C GLN A 167 26.05 -34.85 0.66
N GLN A 168 26.35 -35.37 1.86
CA GLN A 168 27.33 -36.44 2.07
C GLN A 168 26.71 -37.84 1.98
N ARG A 169 25.37 -37.97 1.83
CA ARG A 169 24.74 -39.26 1.57
C ARG A 169 25.09 -39.71 0.15
N PRO A 170 25.74 -40.88 -0.03
CA PRO A 170 25.96 -41.42 -1.37
C PRO A 170 24.62 -41.65 -2.06
N GLY A 171 24.52 -41.18 -3.31
CA GLY A 171 23.26 -40.95 -4.01
C GLY A 171 22.26 -42.11 -3.94
N GLN A 172 21.04 -41.81 -3.47
CA GLN A 172 19.89 -42.57 -3.93
C GLN A 172 19.65 -42.13 -5.38
N GLY A 173 20.12 -43.00 -6.28
CA GLY A 173 20.04 -42.80 -7.71
C GLY A 173 18.60 -42.57 -8.19
N GLN A 174 18.54 -41.87 -9.31
CA GLN A 174 17.47 -41.87 -10.28
C GLN A 174 16.82 -43.27 -10.42
N GLU A 175 15.68 -43.51 -9.78
CA GLU A 175 14.73 -44.55 -10.17
C GLU A 175 13.30 -44.08 -9.89
N GLN A 176 12.77 -43.20 -10.75
CA GLN A 176 11.35 -43.21 -11.13
C GLN A 176 11.24 -42.74 -12.58
N GLY A 177 11.51 -43.67 -13.50
CA GLY A 177 11.26 -43.54 -14.92
C GLY A 177 10.85 -44.89 -15.49
N GLN A 178 9.54 -45.15 -15.52
CA GLN A 178 8.75 -46.13 -16.31
C GLN A 178 7.53 -46.56 -15.45
N GLY A 179 6.26 -46.32 -15.78
CA GLY A 179 5.59 -45.65 -16.87
C GLY A 179 4.09 -45.89 -16.70
N GLN A 180 3.25 -44.87 -16.87
CA GLN A 180 1.91 -44.99 -17.45
C GLN A 180 1.68 -43.72 -18.26
N GLY A 181 1.77 -43.86 -19.59
CA GLY A 181 1.33 -42.83 -20.50
C GLY A 181 -0.18 -42.70 -20.40
N GLN A 182 -0.65 -41.53 -20.02
CA GLN A 182 -1.95 -41.04 -20.45
C GLN A 182 -1.68 -39.88 -21.40
N GLU A 183 -2.00 -40.11 -22.67
CA GLU A 183 -2.09 -39.08 -23.69
C GLU A 183 -3.05 -37.99 -23.22
N LEU A 184 -2.51 -36.84 -22.84
CA LEU A 184 -3.28 -35.60 -22.79
C LEU A 184 -3.35 -35.07 -24.21
N GLN A 185 -4.53 -35.26 -24.81
CA GLN A 185 -4.90 -34.72 -26.10
C GLN A 185 -4.70 -33.19 -26.07
N HIS A 186 -3.86 -32.71 -26.97
CA HIS A 186 -3.74 -31.30 -27.32
C HIS A 186 -5.03 -30.88 -28.03
N GLU A 187 -6.05 -30.43 -27.29
CA GLU A 187 -7.14 -29.66 -27.87
C GLU A 187 -6.69 -28.20 -28.05
N GLY A 188 -6.29 -27.91 -29.29
CA GLY A 188 -6.66 -26.71 -30.04
C GLY A 188 -6.60 -25.35 -29.34
N LEU A 189 -5.50 -24.64 -29.57
CA LEU A 189 -5.54 -23.19 -29.76
C LEU A 189 -6.42 -22.88 -30.99
N GLY A 190 -7.72 -22.77 -30.74
CA GLY A 190 -8.70 -22.30 -31.71
C GLY A 190 -8.49 -20.81 -31.96
N GLN A 191 -7.88 -20.51 -33.10
CA GLN A 191 -7.91 -19.19 -33.70
C GLN A 191 -9.37 -18.71 -33.82
N ARG A 192 -9.73 -17.62 -33.12
CA ARG A 192 -10.90 -16.82 -33.51
C ARG A 192 -10.46 -15.82 -34.58
N GLN A 193 -10.41 -16.30 -35.82
CA GLN A 193 -10.54 -15.41 -36.98
C GLN A 193 -11.95 -14.83 -36.98
N GLY A 194 -12.03 -13.52 -37.20
CA GLY A 194 -13.28 -12.79 -37.28
C GLY A 194 -14.14 -13.20 -38.46
N GLN A 195 -15.42 -12.87 -38.36
CA GLN A 195 -16.23 -12.52 -39.52
C GLN A 195 -17.10 -11.29 -39.22
N PRO A 196 -17.46 -10.52 -40.25
CA PRO A 196 -17.88 -9.14 -40.13
C PRO A 196 -19.42 -8.97 -40.13
N GLY A 197 -19.86 -7.86 -39.55
CA GLY A 197 -20.98 -7.05 -40.04
C GLY A 197 -22.40 -7.44 -39.62
N ARG A 198 -23.02 -6.58 -38.79
CA ARG A 198 -24.34 -5.96 -39.08
C ARG A 198 -24.70 -4.88 -38.06
N ALA A 199 -24.56 -3.62 -38.48
CA ALA A 199 -25.55 -2.56 -38.25
C ALA A 199 -26.34 -2.42 -39.58
N PRO A 200 -27.54 -1.79 -39.67
CA PRO A 200 -28.09 -0.79 -38.76
C PRO A 200 -29.58 -0.99 -38.41
N SER A 201 -30.08 -0.21 -37.44
CA SER A 201 -31.42 0.37 -37.53
C SER A 201 -31.51 1.59 -36.64
N GLU A 202 -31.41 2.75 -37.30
CA GLU A 202 -31.92 4.02 -36.83
C GLU A 202 -33.43 3.90 -36.63
N THR A 203 -33.92 4.43 -35.52
CA THR A 203 -35.26 5.04 -35.45
C THR A 203 -35.12 6.35 -34.71
N GLU A 204 -35.09 7.43 -35.48
CA GLU A 204 -35.52 8.76 -35.05
C GLU A 204 -37.01 8.72 -34.65
N GLY A 205 -37.40 9.58 -33.70
CA GLY A 205 -38.82 9.77 -33.38
C GLY A 205 -39.07 10.54 -32.08
N SER A 206 -38.79 11.84 -32.13
CA SER A 206 -39.60 12.96 -31.59
C SER A 206 -40.46 12.77 -30.33
N GLY A 207 -40.14 13.56 -29.29
CA GLY A 207 -40.99 13.86 -28.14
C GLY A 207 -40.30 14.84 -27.19
#